data_AF-A0A562QZB3-F1
#
_entry.id   AF-A0A562QZB3-F1
#
_cell.length_a   1.000
_cell.length_b   1.000
_cell.length_c   1.000
_cell.angle_alpha   90.00
_cell.angle_beta   90.00
_cell.angle_gamma   90.00
#
_symmetry.space_group_name_H-M   'P 1'
#
loop_
_entity.id
_entity.type
_entity.pdbx_description
1 polymer ?
#
loop_
_entity_poly.entity_id
_entity_poly.type
_entity_poly.pdbx_seq_one_letter_code
_entity_poly.pdbx_strand_id
1 'polypeptide(L)'
;MNQPKMPQPNMPQLSMPELNTPRPKMQRPNAHPPKMPQPKMPQPKMPQPKMPQPKMPQPKMPQPEMQQRNGHHWKSSAACVLALAGALFFTHAAAATLAERWTTLRTEQPKLGIRDAARTLGVSEAELLATGIGTTATRLADTGHAPREIMRRALDLGKVLGLTRNENGVIEVTGVASRLPEAKQGDDGARDAEKEARELNIAGGYLGGPIDLRFHFAHWKHAFAVVQPGKDGTVSRSLQFFDAYGTAVHKVYLKDDTKVAVFDKLVADFRHPAQDGRLAVLAAPLKAADKPDASVDVKEFRQAWQEMTDVHQFNRIVAEFKLSREQALRLAPAGAARKVTPQAVRQLLEGASAKGIAIMAFLGNPGVTQIYSGKVGKVQEAGGYFNVLDPDFNLHLRDKAFRAGYVLQRAGVTSVEFYDDGGDLVVTFFGVRERGKPQPPAWIELASGLPKG
;
A
#
# COMPACT_ATOMS: atom_id res chain seq x y z
N MET A 1 -21.41 39.55 51.06
CA MET A 1 -22.56 39.76 50.15
C MET A 1 -23.06 38.39 49.72
N ASN A 2 -24.09 37.91 50.43
CA ASN A 2 -24.77 36.63 50.19
C ASN A 2 -25.87 36.85 49.14
N GLN A 3 -25.88 36.06 48.07
CA GLN A 3 -27.09 35.89 47.26
C GLN A 3 -27.87 34.66 47.75
N PRO A 4 -29.19 34.76 47.98
CA PRO A 4 -30.00 33.62 48.41
C PRO A 4 -30.38 32.72 47.23
N LYS A 5 -30.24 31.40 47.42
CA LYS A 5 -30.73 30.36 46.51
C LYS A 5 -32.26 30.25 46.63
N MET A 6 -32.97 30.41 45.52
CA MET A 6 -34.40 30.06 45.43
C MET A 6 -34.58 28.54 45.28
N PRO A 7 -35.57 27.92 45.94
CA PRO A 7 -35.89 26.51 45.79
C PRO A 7 -36.70 26.24 44.50
N GLN A 8 -36.33 25.21 43.75
CA GLN A 8 -37.09 24.70 42.61
C GLN A 8 -38.27 23.83 43.10
N PRO A 9 -39.46 23.93 42.47
CA PRO A 9 -40.63 23.13 42.84
C PRO A 9 -40.52 21.67 42.36
N ASN A 10 -40.86 20.75 43.26
CA ASN A 10 -40.86 19.30 43.06
C ASN A 10 -42.14 18.90 42.30
N MET A 11 -42.01 18.38 41.07
CA MET A 11 -43.14 17.86 40.28
C MET A 11 -43.24 16.33 40.47
N PRO A 12 -44.42 15.78 40.83
CA PRO A 12 -44.58 14.35 41.01
C PRO A 12 -44.51 13.58 39.69
N GLN A 13 -43.73 12.51 39.70
CA GLN A 13 -43.59 11.55 38.60
C GLN A 13 -44.91 10.77 38.42
N LEU A 14 -45.59 10.96 37.29
CA LEU A 14 -46.72 10.12 36.89
C LEU A 14 -46.19 8.75 36.43
N SER A 15 -46.40 7.73 37.27
CA SER A 15 -46.18 6.33 36.95
C SER A 15 -47.30 5.81 36.03
N MET A 16 -46.95 5.44 34.79
CA MET A 16 -47.87 4.69 33.93
C MET A 16 -47.81 3.19 34.27
N PRO A 17 -48.96 2.48 34.32
CA PRO A 17 -48.99 1.05 34.60
C PRO A 17 -48.47 0.24 33.39
N GLU A 18 -47.60 -0.73 33.66
CA GLU A 18 -47.13 -1.71 32.68
C GLU A 18 -48.29 -2.60 32.21
N LEU A 19 -48.58 -2.57 30.90
CA LEU A 19 -49.50 -3.51 30.27
C LEU A 19 -48.82 -4.88 30.14
N ASN A 20 -49.08 -5.76 31.10
CA ASN A 20 -48.63 -7.15 31.06
C ASN A 20 -49.51 -7.95 30.08
N THR A 21 -49.05 -8.12 28.84
CA THR A 21 -49.70 -9.00 27.85
C THR A 21 -48.87 -10.28 27.68
N PRO A 22 -49.46 -11.49 27.86
CA PRO A 22 -48.73 -12.74 27.64
C PRO A 22 -48.44 -12.94 26.14
N ARG A 23 -47.16 -13.13 25.78
CA ARG A 23 -46.77 -13.55 24.43
C ARG A 23 -47.31 -14.97 24.13
N PRO A 24 -47.95 -15.21 22.99
CA PRO A 24 -48.31 -16.57 22.58
C PRO A 24 -47.04 -17.37 22.25
N LYS A 25 -46.93 -18.58 22.84
CA LYS A 25 -45.90 -19.56 22.47
C LYS A 25 -46.22 -20.14 21.08
N MET A 26 -45.61 -19.60 20.04
CA MET A 26 -45.56 -20.28 18.73
C MET A 26 -44.63 -21.49 18.82
N GLN A 27 -45.18 -22.70 18.66
CA GLN A 27 -44.39 -23.90 18.42
C GLN A 27 -43.69 -23.78 17.06
N ARG A 28 -42.37 -24.00 17.05
CA ARG A 28 -41.58 -24.11 15.82
C ARG A 28 -41.97 -25.40 15.07
N PRO A 29 -42.25 -25.35 13.76
CA PRO A 29 -42.34 -26.55 12.95
C PRO A 29 -40.94 -27.19 12.83
N ASN A 30 -40.85 -28.49 13.11
CA ASN A 30 -39.67 -29.30 12.78
C ASN A 30 -39.62 -29.47 11.26
N ALA A 31 -38.87 -28.62 10.56
CA ALA A 31 -38.53 -28.81 9.17
C ALA A 31 -37.10 -29.37 9.07
N HIS A 32 -36.98 -30.65 8.71
CA HIS A 32 -35.71 -31.21 8.26
C HIS A 32 -35.36 -30.62 6.89
N PRO A 33 -34.10 -30.19 6.66
CA PRO A 33 -33.69 -29.68 5.35
C PRO A 33 -33.67 -30.82 4.32
N PRO A 34 -34.13 -30.59 3.08
CA PRO A 34 -34.02 -31.57 2.02
C PRO A 34 -32.53 -31.78 1.65
N LYS A 35 -32.08 -33.03 1.62
CA LYS A 35 -30.79 -33.42 1.05
C LYS A 35 -30.83 -33.21 -0.47
N MET A 36 -30.14 -32.18 -0.96
CA MET A 36 -29.87 -32.05 -2.40
C MET A 36 -28.69 -32.96 -2.81
N PRO A 37 -28.81 -33.75 -3.90
CA PRO A 37 -27.68 -34.49 -4.44
C PRO A 37 -26.64 -33.54 -5.06
N GLN A 38 -25.36 -33.73 -4.72
CA GLN A 38 -24.27 -33.03 -5.40
C GLN A 38 -24.10 -33.56 -6.84
N PRO A 39 -24.02 -32.71 -7.87
CA PRO A 39 -23.63 -33.15 -9.20
C PRO A 39 -22.13 -33.51 -9.24
N LYS A 40 -21.80 -34.75 -9.61
CA LYS A 40 -20.42 -35.12 -9.97
C LYS A 40 -20.12 -34.59 -11.37
N MET A 41 -19.35 -33.52 -11.47
CA MET A 41 -18.78 -33.09 -12.74
C MET A 41 -17.55 -33.95 -13.09
N PRO A 42 -17.43 -34.50 -14.31
CA PRO A 42 -16.20 -35.15 -14.77
C PRO A 42 -15.08 -34.11 -14.94
N GLN A 43 -13.89 -34.41 -14.42
CA GLN A 43 -12.69 -33.60 -14.69
C GLN A 43 -12.24 -33.80 -16.15
N PRO A 44 -12.00 -32.72 -16.93
CA PRO A 44 -11.37 -32.84 -18.22
C PRO A 44 -9.88 -33.19 -18.04
N LYS A 45 -9.44 -34.32 -18.62
CA LYS A 45 -8.00 -34.62 -18.78
C LYS A 45 -7.46 -33.74 -19.91
N MET A 46 -6.71 -32.69 -19.56
CA MET A 46 -5.92 -31.95 -20.54
C MET A 46 -4.63 -32.72 -20.89
N PRO A 47 -4.31 -32.94 -22.17
CA PRO A 47 -2.99 -33.44 -22.57
C PRO A 47 -1.92 -32.38 -22.29
N GLN A 48 -0.80 -32.76 -21.68
CA GLN A 48 0.37 -31.90 -21.53
C GLN A 48 1.06 -31.71 -22.89
N PRO A 49 1.34 -30.46 -23.33
CA PRO A 49 2.18 -30.23 -24.48
C PRO A 49 3.65 -30.51 -24.11
N LYS A 50 4.30 -31.42 -24.84
CA LYS A 50 5.77 -31.58 -24.78
C LYS A 50 6.41 -30.39 -25.50
N MET A 51 6.97 -29.45 -24.74
CA MET A 51 7.85 -28.42 -25.31
C MET A 51 9.26 -28.98 -25.54
N PRO A 52 9.87 -28.80 -26.72
CA PRO A 52 11.28 -29.11 -26.93
C PRO A 52 12.17 -28.15 -26.12
N GLN A 53 13.18 -28.68 -25.43
CA GLN A 53 14.21 -27.87 -24.78
C GLN A 53 15.10 -27.20 -25.84
N PRO A 54 15.33 -25.87 -25.78
CA PRO A 54 16.29 -25.21 -26.65
C PRO A 54 17.73 -25.56 -26.21
N LYS A 55 18.52 -26.13 -27.13
CA LYS A 55 19.97 -26.29 -26.95
C LYS A 55 20.64 -24.94 -27.14
N MET A 56 21.15 -24.35 -26.07
CA MET A 56 22.02 -23.17 -26.16
C MET A 56 23.42 -23.61 -26.60
N PRO A 57 24.04 -22.95 -27.61
CA PRO A 57 25.45 -23.16 -27.94
C PRO A 57 26.36 -22.61 -26.83
N GLN A 58 27.35 -23.39 -26.40
CA GLN A 58 28.40 -22.90 -25.51
C GLN A 58 29.34 -21.95 -26.27
N PRO A 59 29.72 -20.79 -25.71
CA PRO A 59 30.71 -19.91 -26.31
C PRO A 59 32.12 -20.52 -26.17
N LYS A 60 32.81 -20.71 -27.30
CA LYS A 60 34.24 -21.05 -27.31
C LYS A 60 35.05 -19.78 -27.04
N MET A 61 35.79 -19.75 -25.93
CA MET A 61 36.84 -18.75 -25.73
C MET A 61 38.05 -19.06 -26.63
N PRO A 62 38.70 -18.05 -27.25
CA PRO A 62 39.93 -18.26 -28.00
C PRO A 62 41.12 -18.53 -27.04
N GLN A 63 41.94 -19.53 -27.36
CA GLN A 63 43.27 -19.69 -26.77
C GLN A 63 44.25 -18.72 -27.45
N PRO A 64 45.22 -18.15 -26.72
CA PRO A 64 46.24 -17.29 -27.31
C PRO A 64 47.30 -18.12 -28.06
N GLU A 65 47.51 -17.80 -29.34
CA GLU A 65 48.64 -18.29 -30.13
C GLU A 65 49.94 -17.67 -29.63
N MET A 66 50.88 -18.50 -29.18
CA MET A 66 52.22 -18.10 -28.79
C MET A 66 53.13 -18.24 -30.02
N GLN A 67 53.55 -17.11 -30.61
CA GLN A 67 54.49 -17.08 -31.72
C GLN A 67 55.87 -17.60 -31.30
N GLN A 68 56.31 -18.67 -31.95
CA GLN A 68 57.67 -19.21 -31.85
C GLN A 68 58.68 -18.25 -32.49
N ARG A 69 59.74 -17.91 -31.75
CA ARG A 69 60.95 -17.28 -32.29
C ARG A 69 62.12 -18.25 -32.11
N ASN A 70 62.66 -18.72 -33.23
CA ASN A 70 63.85 -19.55 -33.32
C ASN A 70 65.12 -18.77 -32.93
N GLY A 71 66.08 -19.42 -32.28
CA GLY A 71 67.46 -18.93 -32.21
C GLY A 71 68.37 -19.48 -31.10
N HIS A 72 69.00 -20.62 -31.37
CA HIS A 72 70.36 -21.07 -30.97
C HIS A 72 70.76 -21.45 -29.52
N HIS A 73 70.99 -22.76 -29.38
CA HIS A 73 72.12 -23.52 -28.80
C HIS A 73 72.84 -23.06 -27.50
N TRP A 74 72.75 -23.91 -26.45
CA TRP A 74 73.90 -24.50 -25.77
C TRP A 74 73.49 -25.83 -25.08
N LYS A 75 74.42 -26.78 -25.00
CA LYS A 75 74.25 -28.19 -24.60
C LYS A 75 74.30 -28.41 -23.08
N SER A 76 73.72 -29.55 -22.68
CA SER A 76 74.13 -30.46 -21.59
C SER A 76 73.33 -30.46 -20.27
N SER A 77 72.49 -31.49 -20.18
CA SER A 77 72.49 -32.52 -19.12
C SER A 77 71.76 -32.28 -17.79
N ALA A 78 71.15 -33.40 -17.36
CA ALA A 78 70.69 -33.76 -16.01
C ALA A 78 69.26 -33.36 -15.61
N ALA A 79 68.36 -34.28 -15.98
CA ALA A 79 67.24 -34.78 -15.17
C ALA A 79 67.17 -34.29 -13.72
N CYS A 80 66.06 -33.63 -13.38
CA CYS A 80 65.44 -33.75 -12.07
C CYS A 80 63.93 -33.45 -12.23
N VAL A 81 63.13 -34.51 -12.32
CA VAL A 81 61.67 -34.44 -12.26
C VAL A 81 61.30 -34.14 -10.81
N LEU A 82 61.05 -32.88 -10.50
CA LEU A 82 60.35 -32.47 -9.28
C LEU A 82 58.92 -32.11 -9.69
N ALA A 83 58.03 -33.07 -9.50
CA ALA A 83 56.59 -32.86 -9.57
C ALA A 83 56.18 -31.89 -8.45
N LEU A 84 56.10 -30.60 -8.77
CA LEU A 84 55.36 -29.63 -7.97
C LEU A 84 53.88 -29.84 -8.24
N ALA A 85 53.26 -30.73 -7.48
CA ALA A 85 51.83 -30.72 -7.25
C ALA A 85 51.50 -29.47 -6.42
N GLY A 86 51.42 -28.31 -7.10
CA GLY A 86 50.81 -27.11 -6.55
C GLY A 86 49.32 -27.39 -6.39
N ALA A 87 48.92 -27.80 -5.19
CA ALA A 87 47.53 -27.85 -4.79
C ALA A 87 46.97 -26.41 -4.90
N LEU A 88 46.26 -26.14 -5.99
CA LEU A 88 45.33 -25.02 -6.08
C LEU A 88 44.23 -25.27 -5.05
N PHE A 89 44.47 -24.83 -3.82
CA PHE A 89 43.41 -24.59 -2.86
C PHE A 89 42.55 -23.45 -3.43
N PHE A 90 41.57 -23.80 -4.26
CA PHE A 90 40.43 -22.93 -4.49
C PHE A 90 39.67 -22.89 -3.17
N THR A 91 40.04 -21.98 -2.28
CA THR A 91 39.16 -21.54 -1.21
C THR A 91 37.92 -20.95 -1.89
N HIS A 92 36.85 -21.74 -1.97
CA HIS A 92 35.51 -21.19 -2.20
C HIS A 92 35.22 -20.29 -1.01
N ALA A 93 35.60 -19.01 -1.11
CA ALA A 93 35.09 -18.01 -0.18
C ALA A 93 33.56 -18.06 -0.33
N ALA A 94 32.88 -18.45 0.75
CA ALA A 94 31.42 -18.48 0.76
C ALA A 94 30.91 -17.10 0.33
N ALA A 95 29.92 -17.08 -0.57
CA ALA A 95 29.33 -15.82 -1.02
C ALA A 95 28.79 -15.05 0.20
N ALA A 96 29.08 -13.74 0.25
CA ALA A 96 28.63 -12.88 1.35
C ALA A 96 27.11 -12.97 1.51
N THR A 97 26.67 -13.14 2.75
CA THR A 97 25.27 -13.18 3.15
C THR A 97 24.56 -11.88 2.80
N LEU A 98 23.22 -11.89 2.71
CA LEU A 98 22.45 -10.67 2.45
C LEU A 98 22.69 -9.59 3.51
N ALA A 99 22.85 -9.99 4.79
CA ALA A 99 23.13 -9.06 5.88
C ALA A 99 24.50 -8.36 5.71
N GLU A 100 25.53 -9.10 5.30
CA GLU A 100 26.85 -8.55 5.00
C GLU A 100 26.80 -7.60 3.80
N ARG A 101 26.18 -8.02 2.68
CA ARG A 101 25.99 -7.17 1.50
C ARG A 101 25.22 -5.90 1.83
N TRP A 102 24.19 -5.99 2.66
CA TRP A 102 23.44 -4.83 3.13
C TRP A 102 24.30 -3.90 3.98
N THR A 103 25.10 -4.45 4.88
CA THR A 103 25.97 -3.68 5.76
C THR A 103 27.02 -2.90 4.96
N THR A 104 27.64 -3.53 3.96
CA THR A 104 28.55 -2.87 3.02
C THR A 104 27.86 -1.75 2.26
N LEU A 105 26.70 -2.01 1.64
CA LEU A 105 25.98 -1.02 0.85
C LEU A 105 25.55 0.20 1.69
N ARG A 106 25.13 -0.02 2.94
CA ARG A 106 24.76 1.06 3.86
C ARG A 106 25.96 1.93 4.26
N THR A 107 27.15 1.35 4.38
CA THR A 107 28.39 2.09 4.64
C THR A 107 28.79 2.94 3.43
N GLU A 108 28.70 2.37 2.22
CA GLU A 108 29.03 3.06 0.96
C GLU A 108 28.01 4.15 0.60
N GLN A 109 26.72 3.92 0.87
CA GLN A 109 25.63 4.80 0.52
C GLN A 109 24.69 5.05 1.72
N PRO A 110 25.12 5.82 2.73
CA PRO A 110 24.39 5.99 3.99
C PRO A 110 23.03 6.69 3.85
N LYS A 111 22.79 7.38 2.72
CA LYS A 111 21.51 8.04 2.41
C LYS A 111 20.55 7.16 1.61
N LEU A 112 20.96 5.96 1.20
CA LEU A 112 20.16 5.06 0.40
C LEU A 112 19.04 4.46 1.26
N GLY A 113 17.78 4.71 0.87
CA GLY A 113 16.63 4.13 1.55
C GLY A 113 16.56 2.62 1.34
N ILE A 114 15.99 1.89 2.31
CA ILE A 114 15.92 0.42 2.29
C ILE A 114 15.26 -0.15 1.02
N ARG A 115 14.30 0.56 0.41
CA ARG A 115 13.68 0.12 -0.86
C ARG A 115 14.64 0.15 -2.03
N ASP A 116 15.38 1.25 -2.18
CA ASP A 116 16.34 1.39 -3.28
C ASP A 116 17.54 0.47 -3.05
N ALA A 117 17.92 0.23 -1.79
CA ALA A 117 18.90 -0.77 -1.41
C ALA A 117 18.44 -2.20 -1.75
N ALA A 118 17.19 -2.56 -1.45
CA ALA A 118 16.64 -3.87 -1.77
C ALA A 118 16.66 -4.11 -3.29
N ARG A 119 16.29 -3.11 -4.09
CA ARG A 119 16.42 -3.14 -5.55
C ARG A 119 17.87 -3.37 -6.00
N THR A 120 18.82 -2.64 -5.41
CA THR A 120 20.26 -2.76 -5.72
C THR A 120 20.79 -4.16 -5.39
N LEU A 121 20.29 -4.77 -4.31
CA LEU A 121 20.71 -6.10 -3.84
C LEU A 121 19.95 -7.26 -4.49
N GLY A 122 18.94 -6.96 -5.30
CA GLY A 122 18.11 -7.95 -6.01
C GLY A 122 17.16 -8.72 -5.10
N VAL A 123 16.66 -8.11 -4.03
CA VAL A 123 15.73 -8.72 -3.06
C VAL A 123 14.52 -7.83 -2.80
N SER A 124 13.48 -8.35 -2.16
CA SER A 124 12.36 -7.53 -1.69
C SER A 124 12.74 -6.68 -0.47
N GLU A 125 11.97 -5.61 -0.22
CA GLU A 125 12.17 -4.75 0.95
C GLU A 125 11.96 -5.50 2.27
N ALA A 126 10.98 -6.42 2.30
CA ALA A 126 10.72 -7.26 3.45
C ALA A 126 11.89 -8.21 3.76
N GLU A 127 12.49 -8.84 2.74
CA GLU A 127 13.66 -9.71 2.91
C GLU A 127 14.86 -8.93 3.45
N LEU A 128 15.10 -7.72 2.92
CA LEU A 128 16.17 -6.86 3.40
C LEU A 128 15.93 -6.39 4.84
N LEU A 129 14.69 -6.05 5.20
CA LEU A 129 14.34 -5.68 6.57
C LEU A 129 14.51 -6.87 7.52
N ALA A 130 14.17 -8.08 7.08
CA ALA A 130 14.25 -9.30 7.87
C ALA A 130 15.69 -9.65 8.27
N THR A 131 16.72 -9.13 7.59
CA THR A 131 18.12 -9.28 8.06
C THR A 131 18.38 -8.57 9.39
N GLY A 132 17.54 -7.62 9.77
CA GLY A 132 17.60 -6.92 11.05
C GLY A 132 16.93 -7.66 12.20
N ILE A 133 16.31 -8.84 11.98
CA ILE A 133 15.66 -9.59 13.06
C ILE A 133 16.68 -9.97 14.14
N GLY A 134 16.34 -9.70 15.39
CA GLY A 134 17.23 -9.92 16.54
C GLY A 134 18.19 -8.76 16.83
N THR A 135 18.19 -7.71 15.98
CA THR A 135 18.95 -6.47 16.23
C THR A 135 18.04 -5.25 16.20
N THR A 136 17.55 -4.86 15.03
CA THR A 136 16.70 -3.67 14.83
C THR A 136 15.25 -4.01 14.52
N ALA A 137 14.94 -5.27 14.22
CA ALA A 137 13.60 -5.71 13.87
C ALA A 137 13.10 -6.86 14.74
N THR A 138 11.80 -6.86 14.97
CA THR A 138 11.03 -7.95 15.58
C THR A 138 9.93 -8.35 14.61
N ARG A 139 9.90 -9.61 14.19
CA ARG A 139 8.81 -10.14 13.36
C ARG A 139 7.53 -10.21 14.20
N LEU A 140 6.44 -9.68 13.67
CA LEU A 140 5.12 -9.71 14.30
C LEU A 140 4.25 -10.79 13.68
N ALA A 141 3.20 -11.18 14.39
CA ALA A 141 2.17 -12.08 13.89
C ALA A 141 1.57 -11.53 12.60
N ASP A 142 1.60 -12.35 11.56
CA ASP A 142 1.30 -11.96 10.17
C ASP A 142 0.23 -12.87 9.52
N THR A 143 -0.35 -13.79 10.30
CA THR A 143 -1.42 -14.71 9.88
C THR A 143 -2.81 -14.30 10.37
N GLY A 144 -3.85 -14.73 9.66
CA GLY A 144 -5.25 -14.51 10.06
C GLY A 144 -5.60 -13.03 10.15
N HIS A 145 -6.13 -12.61 11.29
CA HIS A 145 -6.52 -11.21 11.53
C HIS A 145 -5.44 -10.37 12.22
N ALA A 146 -4.22 -10.91 12.42
CA ALA A 146 -3.19 -10.24 13.21
C ALA A 146 -2.81 -8.84 12.68
N PRO A 147 -2.58 -8.59 11.37
CA PRO A 147 -2.30 -7.23 10.89
C PRO A 147 -3.41 -6.23 11.21
N ARG A 148 -4.69 -6.66 11.14
CA ARG A 148 -5.84 -5.83 11.51
C ARG A 148 -5.84 -5.50 13.00
N GLU A 149 -5.61 -6.50 13.86
CA GLU A 149 -5.55 -6.29 15.31
C GLU A 149 -4.37 -5.42 15.74
N ILE A 150 -3.22 -5.55 15.07
CA ILE A 150 -2.08 -4.66 15.26
C ILE A 150 -2.49 -3.21 14.93
N MET A 151 -3.12 -2.97 13.78
CA MET A 151 -3.59 -1.62 13.43
C MET A 151 -4.66 -1.11 14.40
N ARG A 152 -5.58 -1.97 14.87
CA ARG A 152 -6.55 -1.58 15.90
C ARG A 152 -5.87 -1.17 17.21
N ARG A 153 -4.83 -1.88 17.64
CA ARG A 153 -4.02 -1.55 18.83
C ARG A 153 -3.12 -0.34 18.59
N ALA A 154 -2.73 -0.07 17.36
CA ALA A 154 -1.95 1.10 16.99
C ALA A 154 -2.72 2.43 17.19
N LEU A 155 -4.05 2.38 17.31
CA LEU A 155 -4.87 3.54 17.72
C LEU A 155 -4.47 4.09 19.11
N ASP A 156 -3.86 3.26 19.98
CA ASP A 156 -3.45 3.68 21.33
C ASP A 156 -2.07 4.35 21.37
N LEU A 157 -1.39 4.46 20.23
CA LEU A 157 -0.05 5.06 20.09
C LEU A 157 -0.05 6.60 20.08
N GLY A 158 -1.22 7.24 20.16
CA GLY A 158 -1.32 8.70 20.16
C GLY A 158 -0.92 9.32 18.81
N LYS A 159 0.00 10.30 18.83
CA LYS A 159 0.48 10.95 17.61
C LYS A 159 1.43 10.01 16.86
N VAL A 160 1.11 9.73 15.60
CA VAL A 160 1.90 8.88 14.70
C VAL A 160 2.12 9.55 13.36
N LEU A 161 3.10 9.07 12.60
CA LEU A 161 3.22 9.33 11.17
C LEU A 161 2.81 8.07 10.40
N GLY A 162 1.74 8.16 9.62
CA GLY A 162 1.37 7.13 8.65
C GLY A 162 2.09 7.38 7.32
N LEU A 163 2.71 6.35 6.76
CA LEU A 163 3.42 6.40 5.47
C LEU A 163 2.90 5.30 4.55
N THR A 164 2.39 5.71 3.39
CA THR A 164 1.97 4.82 2.30
C THR A 164 2.62 5.25 1.01
N ARG A 165 2.90 4.31 0.12
CA ARG A 165 3.51 4.61 -1.18
C ARG A 165 3.13 3.62 -2.25
N ASN A 166 3.34 4.04 -3.50
CA ASN A 166 3.44 3.18 -4.68
C ASN A 166 4.81 3.38 -5.35
N GLU A 167 4.94 3.07 -6.64
CA GLU A 167 6.22 3.17 -7.33
C GLU A 167 6.73 4.62 -7.33
N ASN A 168 5.85 5.57 -7.70
CA ASN A 168 6.20 6.94 -8.07
C ASN A 168 5.66 8.01 -7.11
N GLY A 169 5.03 7.62 -6.01
CA GLY A 169 4.49 8.54 -5.03
C GLY A 169 4.60 8.04 -3.59
N VAL A 170 4.85 8.94 -2.65
CA VAL A 170 4.86 8.70 -1.20
C VAL A 170 3.97 9.72 -0.52
N ILE A 171 3.05 9.27 0.33
CA ILE A 171 2.23 10.10 1.20
C ILE A 171 2.61 9.84 2.66
N GLU A 172 2.91 10.91 3.38
CA GLU A 172 3.23 10.89 4.81
C GLU A 172 2.30 11.86 5.54
N VAL A 173 1.53 11.38 6.52
CA VAL A 173 0.62 12.21 7.31
C VAL A 173 0.89 12.01 8.78
N THR A 174 1.14 13.09 9.51
CA THR A 174 1.35 13.07 10.96
C THR A 174 0.08 13.50 11.67
N GLY A 175 -0.34 12.75 12.69
CA GLY A 175 -1.51 13.10 13.48
C GLY A 175 -1.95 12.00 14.42
N VAL A 176 -3.07 12.22 15.10
CA VAL A 176 -3.72 11.21 15.94
C VAL A 176 -4.79 10.52 15.11
N ALA A 177 -4.79 9.19 15.09
CA ALA A 177 -5.82 8.43 14.39
C ALA A 177 -7.17 8.52 15.12
N SER A 178 -8.25 8.74 14.38
CA SER A 178 -9.59 8.74 14.95
C SER A 178 -10.01 7.31 15.30
N ARG A 179 -10.59 7.13 16.49
CA ARG A 179 -11.26 5.89 16.90
C ARG A 179 -12.75 6.02 16.60
N LEU A 180 -13.35 5.00 16.02
CA LEU A 180 -14.80 4.96 15.90
C LEU A 180 -15.42 4.64 17.26
N PRO A 181 -16.57 5.24 17.60
CA PRO A 181 -17.31 4.85 18.79
C PRO A 181 -17.57 3.34 18.77
N GLU A 182 -17.39 2.67 19.90
CA GLU A 182 -17.77 1.26 20.02
C GLU A 182 -19.26 1.12 19.70
N ALA A 183 -19.60 0.17 18.83
CA ALA A 183 -21.00 -0.16 18.56
C ALA A 183 -21.64 -0.57 19.90
N LYS A 184 -22.73 0.11 20.28
CA LYS A 184 -23.46 -0.23 21.51
C LYS A 184 -23.92 -1.68 21.41
N GLN A 185 -23.58 -2.49 22.42
CA GLN A 185 -24.13 -3.84 22.58
C GLN A 185 -25.66 -3.73 22.68
N GLY A 186 -26.38 -4.27 21.69
CA GLY A 186 -27.85 -4.28 21.66
C GLY A 186 -28.51 -3.76 20.36
N ASP A 187 -27.74 -3.35 19.34
CA ASP A 187 -28.31 -3.09 18.02
C ASP A 187 -28.45 -4.43 17.26
N ASP A 188 -29.50 -5.19 17.61
CA ASP A 188 -29.87 -6.49 17.03
C ASP A 188 -30.42 -6.38 15.59
N GLY A 189 -30.17 -5.25 14.90
CA GLY A 189 -30.38 -5.16 13.46
C GLY A 189 -29.46 -6.17 12.77
N ALA A 190 -30.02 -6.98 11.86
CA ALA A 190 -29.33 -8.05 11.15
C ALA A 190 -27.85 -7.70 10.91
N ARG A 191 -26.95 -8.55 11.41
CA ARG A 191 -25.52 -8.47 11.09
C ARG A 191 -25.37 -8.80 9.62
N ASP A 192 -25.66 -7.82 8.77
CA ASP A 192 -25.44 -7.94 7.35
C ASP A 192 -23.94 -8.12 7.15
N ALA A 193 -23.55 -9.20 6.49
CA ALA A 193 -22.14 -9.51 6.21
C ALA A 193 -21.41 -8.33 5.53
N GLU A 194 -22.16 -7.45 4.86
CA GLU A 194 -21.70 -6.20 4.28
C GLU A 194 -21.38 -5.10 5.31
N LYS A 195 -22.20 -4.95 6.36
CA LYS A 195 -21.94 -4.02 7.48
C LYS A 195 -20.73 -4.50 8.30
N GLU A 196 -20.67 -5.80 8.58
CA GLU A 196 -19.52 -6.41 9.23
C GLU A 196 -18.26 -6.21 8.38
N ALA A 197 -18.27 -6.56 7.08
CA ALA A 197 -17.14 -6.31 6.17
C ALA A 197 -16.69 -4.84 6.11
N ARG A 198 -17.63 -3.87 6.19
CA ARG A 198 -17.30 -2.45 6.25
C ARG A 198 -16.62 -2.05 7.56
N GLU A 199 -17.02 -2.64 8.67
CA GLU A 199 -16.37 -2.47 9.99
C GLU A 199 -15.02 -3.23 10.07
N LEU A 200 -14.87 -4.35 9.35
CA LEU A 200 -13.60 -5.09 9.23
C LEU A 200 -12.52 -4.26 8.51
N ASN A 201 -12.91 -3.43 7.53
CA ASN A 201 -12.00 -2.68 6.65
C ASN A 201 -11.46 -1.36 7.21
N ILE A 202 -11.79 -1.03 8.47
CA ILE A 202 -11.36 0.23 9.13
C ILE A 202 -10.59 -0.02 10.44
N ALA A 203 -10.35 -1.28 10.83
CA ALA A 203 -9.61 -1.63 12.06
C ALA A 203 -10.08 -0.86 13.32
N GLY A 204 -11.38 -0.56 13.42
CA GLY A 204 -11.97 0.21 14.53
C GLY A 204 -11.69 1.72 14.53
N GLY A 205 -11.11 2.29 13.47
CA GLY A 205 -10.73 3.71 13.39
C GLY A 205 -10.28 4.18 12.01
N TYR A 206 -9.40 5.19 11.96
CA TYR A 206 -8.73 5.69 10.75
C TYR A 206 -9.66 6.25 9.66
N LEU A 207 -10.82 6.79 10.05
CA LEU A 207 -11.79 7.37 9.13
C LEU A 207 -12.04 8.83 9.48
N GLY A 208 -11.79 9.73 8.53
CA GLY A 208 -12.14 11.16 8.62
C GLY A 208 -11.35 11.99 9.63
N GLY A 209 -10.35 11.39 10.30
CA GLY A 209 -9.39 12.08 11.15
C GLY A 209 -8.10 12.46 10.41
N PRO A 210 -7.09 12.99 11.12
CA PRO A 210 -5.77 13.27 10.56
C PRO A 210 -5.13 12.07 9.87
N ILE A 211 -5.23 10.87 10.47
CA ILE A 211 -4.83 9.62 9.81
C ILE A 211 -6.08 8.98 9.20
N ASP A 212 -6.26 9.15 7.88
CA ASP A 212 -7.39 8.61 7.12
C ASP A 212 -6.91 7.49 6.16
N LEU A 213 -7.38 6.26 6.37
CA LEU A 213 -6.91 5.06 5.68
C LEU A 213 -8.10 4.21 5.18
N ARG A 214 -7.92 3.56 4.03
CA ARG A 214 -8.83 2.52 3.52
C ARG A 214 -8.03 1.23 3.36
N PHE A 215 -8.30 0.25 4.23
CA PHE A 215 -7.51 -0.99 4.27
C PHE A 215 -8.08 -2.06 3.35
N HIS A 216 -7.18 -2.86 2.78
CA HIS A 216 -7.47 -4.13 2.12
C HIS A 216 -6.56 -5.21 2.72
N PHE A 217 -6.87 -5.66 3.94
CA PHE A 217 -6.01 -6.56 4.73
C PHE A 217 -5.69 -7.90 4.05
N ALA A 218 -6.48 -8.33 3.07
CA ALA A 218 -6.20 -9.53 2.28
C ALA A 218 -4.80 -9.51 1.62
N HIS A 219 -4.29 -8.32 1.32
CA HIS A 219 -2.97 -8.12 0.71
C HIS A 219 -1.81 -8.01 1.72
N TRP A 220 -2.08 -8.01 3.03
CA TRP A 220 -1.05 -7.86 4.06
C TRP A 220 -0.55 -9.25 4.46
N LYS A 221 0.77 -9.50 4.37
CA LYS A 221 1.37 -10.84 4.58
C LYS A 221 2.55 -10.90 5.52
N HIS A 222 3.28 -9.81 5.71
CA HIS A 222 4.37 -9.75 6.67
C HIS A 222 4.26 -8.47 7.51
N ALA A 223 4.60 -8.57 8.79
CA ALA A 223 4.53 -7.47 9.74
C ALA A 223 5.78 -7.46 10.63
N PHE A 224 6.33 -6.27 10.86
CA PHE A 224 7.52 -6.09 11.67
C PHE A 224 7.37 -4.86 12.57
N ALA A 225 7.91 -4.95 13.77
CA ALA A 225 8.27 -3.78 14.55
C ALA A 225 9.75 -3.49 14.33
N VAL A 226 10.09 -2.22 14.10
CA VAL A 226 11.48 -1.78 13.87
C VAL A 226 11.83 -0.70 14.87
N VAL A 227 12.97 -0.89 15.54
CA VAL A 227 13.59 0.07 16.45
C VAL A 227 15.01 0.30 15.97
N GLN A 228 15.30 1.53 15.52
CA GLN A 228 16.61 1.87 14.96
C GLN A 228 16.89 3.37 15.08
N PRO A 229 18.15 3.81 14.94
CA PRO A 229 18.47 5.23 14.83
C PRO A 229 17.73 5.88 13.65
N GLY A 230 17.09 7.01 13.92
CA GLY A 230 16.47 7.90 12.95
C GLY A 230 17.50 8.78 12.24
N LYS A 231 17.04 9.60 11.28
CA LYS A 231 17.93 10.48 10.47
C LYS A 231 18.65 11.54 11.31
N ASP A 232 18.04 11.96 12.42
CA ASP A 232 18.56 12.91 13.40
C ASP A 232 19.31 12.22 14.56
N GLY A 233 19.52 10.91 14.48
CA GLY A 233 20.13 10.10 15.54
C GLY A 233 19.16 9.70 16.67
N THR A 234 17.93 10.24 16.71
CA THR A 234 16.93 9.85 17.71
C THR A 234 16.39 8.45 17.43
N VAL A 235 16.01 7.69 18.46
CA VAL A 235 15.48 6.34 18.27
C VAL A 235 14.12 6.40 17.58
N SER A 236 14.04 5.84 16.38
CA SER A 236 12.79 5.69 15.62
C SER A 236 12.15 4.33 15.91
N ARG A 237 10.85 4.34 16.19
CA ARG A 237 10.02 3.15 16.38
C ARG A 237 8.94 3.10 15.32
N SER A 238 8.79 1.97 14.63
CA SER A 238 7.77 1.82 13.59
C SER A 238 7.18 0.42 13.52
N LEU A 239 5.93 0.35 13.08
CA LEU A 239 5.28 -0.85 12.58
C LEU A 239 5.33 -0.80 11.06
N GLN A 240 5.82 -1.86 10.42
CA GLN A 240 5.99 -1.93 8.96
C GLN A 240 5.34 -3.20 8.41
N PHE A 241 4.51 -3.02 7.39
CA PHE A 241 3.70 -4.09 6.81
C PHE A 241 4.02 -4.26 5.33
N PHE A 242 4.02 -5.51 4.88
CA PHE A 242 4.41 -5.89 3.52
C PHE A 242 3.43 -6.90 2.94
N ASP A 243 3.35 -6.94 1.61
CA ASP A 243 2.53 -7.90 0.87
C ASP A 243 3.23 -9.24 0.65
N ALA A 244 2.57 -10.13 -0.10
CA ALA A 244 3.08 -11.47 -0.41
C ALA A 244 4.39 -11.46 -1.22
N TYR A 245 4.72 -10.33 -1.85
CA TYR A 245 5.88 -10.14 -2.70
C TYR A 245 7.00 -9.38 -1.96
N GLY A 246 6.81 -9.13 -0.65
CA GLY A 246 7.75 -8.37 0.17
C GLY A 246 7.80 -6.88 -0.15
N THR A 247 6.78 -6.34 -0.83
CA THR A 247 6.65 -4.91 -1.11
C THR A 247 5.95 -4.19 0.04
N ALA A 248 6.45 -3.01 0.44
CA ALA A 248 5.85 -2.25 1.54
C ALA A 248 4.42 -1.83 1.24
N VAL A 249 3.51 -2.18 2.15
CA VAL A 249 2.10 -1.81 2.11
C VAL A 249 1.86 -0.53 2.91
N HIS A 250 2.22 -0.52 4.20
CA HIS A 250 2.03 0.63 5.08
C HIS A 250 3.08 0.66 6.18
N LYS A 251 3.40 1.85 6.68
CA LYS A 251 4.26 2.03 7.84
C LYS A 251 3.64 3.04 8.81
N VAL A 252 3.73 2.75 10.10
CA VAL A 252 3.30 3.65 11.19
C VAL A 252 4.53 3.94 12.03
N TYR A 253 4.96 5.20 12.08
CA TYR A 253 6.06 5.64 12.94
C TYR A 253 5.49 6.31 14.18
N LEU A 254 5.98 5.91 15.35
CA LEU A 254 5.63 6.57 16.60
C LEU A 254 6.19 8.00 16.62
N LYS A 255 5.35 8.98 16.99
CA LYS A 255 5.73 10.39 17.15
C LYS A 255 5.40 10.94 18.53
N ASP A 256 4.99 10.07 19.44
CA ASP A 256 4.68 10.39 20.84
C ASP A 256 5.54 9.52 21.76
N ASP A 257 6.61 10.09 22.30
CA ASP A 257 7.55 9.37 23.17
C ASP A 257 6.90 8.91 24.48
N THR A 258 5.80 9.52 24.91
CA THR A 258 5.05 9.08 26.09
C THR A 258 4.36 7.73 25.87
N LYS A 259 4.25 7.29 24.61
CA LYS A 259 3.59 6.04 24.20
C LYS A 259 4.58 4.93 23.87
N VAL A 260 5.88 5.09 24.16
CA VAL A 260 6.89 4.04 23.97
C VAL A 260 6.51 2.76 24.70
N ALA A 261 6.07 2.83 25.96
CA ALA A 261 5.64 1.64 26.70
C ALA A 261 4.42 0.94 26.07
N VAL A 262 3.52 1.69 25.43
CA VAL A 262 2.37 1.14 24.70
C VAL A 262 2.83 0.43 23.43
N PHE A 263 3.77 1.02 22.70
CA PHE A 263 4.41 0.40 21.55
C PHE A 263 5.10 -0.90 21.94
N ASP A 264 5.96 -0.89 22.97
CA ASP A 264 6.73 -2.06 23.40
C ASP A 264 5.79 -3.19 23.85
N LYS A 265 4.71 -2.87 24.56
CA LYS A 265 3.67 -3.84 24.92
C LYS A 265 2.99 -4.44 23.69
N LEU A 266 2.61 -3.62 22.70
CA LEU A 266 2.03 -4.09 21.45
C LEU A 266 3.00 -5.04 20.73
N VAL A 267 4.28 -4.70 20.64
CA VAL A 267 5.30 -5.55 20.02
C VAL A 267 5.42 -6.88 20.76
N ALA A 268 5.42 -6.88 22.09
CA ALA A 268 5.45 -8.10 22.89
C ALA A 268 4.20 -8.98 22.67
N ASP A 269 3.02 -8.38 22.70
CA ASP A 269 1.72 -9.07 22.54
C ASP A 269 1.61 -9.75 21.16
N PHE A 270 2.16 -9.13 20.10
CA PHE A 270 2.08 -9.63 18.73
C PHE A 270 3.37 -10.26 18.21
N ARG A 271 4.36 -10.52 19.07
CA ARG A 271 5.63 -11.10 18.64
C ARG A 271 5.41 -12.47 17.99
N HIS A 272 5.91 -12.67 16.77
CA HIS A 272 5.85 -13.97 16.11
C HIS A 272 6.72 -14.99 16.89
N PRO A 273 6.28 -16.25 17.07
CA PRO A 273 7.07 -17.25 17.81
C PRO A 273 8.42 -17.54 17.14
N ALA A 274 8.43 -17.67 15.80
CA ALA A 274 9.67 -17.75 15.03
C ALA A 274 10.21 -16.34 14.74
N GLN A 275 11.45 -16.06 15.16
CA GLN A 275 12.18 -14.83 14.86
C GLN A 275 13.38 -15.12 13.96
N ASP A 276 13.11 -15.77 12.84
CA ASP A 276 14.11 -15.93 11.78
C ASP A 276 13.70 -15.13 10.53
N GLY A 277 14.70 -14.84 9.70
CA GLY A 277 14.55 -14.02 8.49
C GLY A 277 13.96 -14.75 7.28
N ARG A 278 13.50 -16.01 7.42
CA ARG A 278 12.91 -16.73 6.29
C ARG A 278 11.47 -16.26 6.07
N LEU A 279 11.28 -15.55 4.96
CA LEU A 279 9.98 -15.09 4.50
C LEU A 279 9.55 -15.92 3.30
N ALA A 280 8.27 -16.30 3.26
CA ALA A 280 7.67 -16.94 2.09
C ALA A 280 7.28 -15.88 1.06
N VAL A 281 8.29 -15.21 0.49
CA VAL A 281 8.09 -14.20 -0.55
C VAL A 281 7.79 -14.87 -1.89
N LEU A 282 6.71 -14.43 -2.52
CA LEU A 282 6.30 -14.88 -3.84
C LEU A 282 6.90 -13.97 -4.92
N ALA A 283 7.06 -14.50 -6.12
CA ALA A 283 7.33 -13.66 -7.29
C ALA A 283 6.12 -12.76 -7.58
N ALA A 284 6.38 -11.47 -7.79
CA ALA A 284 5.32 -10.53 -8.19
C ALA A 284 4.73 -10.95 -9.55
N PRO A 285 3.40 -10.97 -9.71
CA PRO A 285 2.78 -11.29 -10.98
C PRO A 285 3.10 -10.23 -12.02
N LEU A 286 3.30 -10.66 -13.26
CA LEU A 286 3.40 -9.73 -14.37
C LEU A 286 2.07 -9.00 -14.56
N LYS A 287 2.15 -7.69 -14.78
CA LYS A 287 0.97 -6.89 -15.12
C LYS A 287 0.39 -7.40 -16.43
N ALA A 288 -0.89 -7.77 -16.41
CA ALA A 288 -1.60 -8.15 -17.63
C ALA A 288 -1.71 -6.94 -18.55
N ALA A 289 -1.48 -7.14 -19.85
CA ALA A 289 -1.71 -6.10 -20.85
C ALA A 289 -3.21 -5.81 -20.95
N ASP A 290 -3.54 -4.54 -21.23
CA ASP A 290 -4.90 -4.14 -21.59
C ASP A 290 -5.39 -4.97 -22.77
N LYS A 291 -6.66 -5.35 -22.74
CA LYS A 291 -7.32 -5.87 -23.94
C LYS A 291 -7.45 -4.74 -24.96
N PRO A 292 -7.54 -5.03 -26.27
CA PRO A 292 -7.85 -4.00 -27.25
C PRO A 292 -9.15 -3.27 -26.90
N ASP A 293 -9.14 -1.94 -26.97
CA ASP A 293 -10.31 -1.09 -26.69
C ASP A 293 -11.54 -1.52 -27.51
N ALA A 294 -11.34 -1.99 -28.75
CA ALA A 294 -12.41 -2.49 -29.63
C ALA A 294 -13.08 -3.80 -29.16
N SER A 295 -12.49 -4.52 -28.19
CA SER A 295 -13.06 -5.75 -27.61
C SER A 295 -14.00 -5.50 -26.42
N VAL A 296 -14.15 -4.23 -26.02
CA VAL A 296 -14.97 -3.80 -24.89
C VAL A 296 -16.35 -3.42 -25.41
N ASP A 297 -17.41 -3.80 -24.71
CA ASP A 297 -18.73 -3.18 -24.95
C ASP A 297 -18.72 -1.76 -24.40
N VAL A 298 -18.17 -0.83 -25.20
CA VAL A 298 -18.01 0.58 -24.84
C VAL A 298 -19.37 1.24 -24.60
N LYS A 299 -20.43 0.77 -25.28
CA LYS A 299 -21.77 1.35 -25.12
C LYS A 299 -22.32 1.02 -23.74
N GLU A 300 -22.29 -0.26 -23.35
CA GLU A 300 -22.74 -0.70 -22.04
C GLU A 300 -21.87 -0.12 -20.91
N PHE A 301 -20.54 -0.07 -21.10
CA PHE A 301 -19.63 0.55 -20.13
C PHE A 301 -19.95 2.03 -19.88
N ARG A 302 -20.21 2.79 -20.96
CA ARG A 302 -20.56 4.21 -20.84
C ARG A 302 -21.92 4.43 -20.22
N GLN A 303 -22.89 3.55 -20.48
CA GLN A 303 -24.19 3.58 -19.81
C GLN A 303 -24.03 3.32 -18.31
N ALA A 304 -23.31 2.26 -17.92
CA ALA A 304 -23.00 1.96 -16.53
C ALA A 304 -22.27 3.12 -15.82
N TRP A 305 -21.37 3.82 -16.52
CA TRP A 305 -20.72 5.02 -15.99
C TRP A 305 -21.73 6.14 -15.71
N GLN A 306 -22.66 6.41 -16.63
CA GLN A 306 -23.65 7.48 -16.51
C GLN A 306 -24.68 7.21 -15.41
N GLU A 307 -25.01 5.93 -15.18
CA GLU A 307 -25.92 5.49 -14.13
C GLU A 307 -25.28 5.47 -12.73
N MET A 308 -23.97 5.74 -12.61
CA MET A 308 -23.30 5.83 -11.31
C MET A 308 -23.90 6.93 -10.43
N THR A 309 -24.38 6.53 -9.27
CA THR A 309 -24.88 7.43 -8.22
C THR A 309 -23.84 7.69 -7.13
N ASP A 310 -22.81 6.86 -7.06
CA ASP A 310 -21.71 6.98 -6.11
C ASP A 310 -20.35 6.69 -6.78
N VAL A 311 -19.35 7.52 -6.52
CA VAL A 311 -17.98 7.36 -7.02
C VAL A 311 -17.34 6.01 -6.64
N HIS A 312 -17.78 5.38 -5.55
CA HIS A 312 -17.28 4.07 -5.10
C HIS A 312 -17.74 2.93 -6.01
N GLN A 313 -18.81 3.12 -6.81
CA GLN A 313 -19.28 2.13 -7.80
C GLN A 313 -18.29 1.96 -8.96
N PHE A 314 -17.45 2.98 -9.23
CA PHE A 314 -16.55 2.98 -10.38
C PHE A 314 -15.61 1.77 -10.40
N ASN A 315 -15.04 1.39 -9.26
CA ASN A 315 -14.10 0.26 -9.20
C ASN A 315 -14.79 -1.07 -9.56
N ARG A 316 -16.06 -1.24 -9.15
CA ARG A 316 -16.85 -2.42 -9.49
C ARG A 316 -17.14 -2.46 -11.00
N ILE A 317 -17.57 -1.34 -11.59
CA ILE A 317 -17.84 -1.23 -13.03
C ILE A 317 -16.57 -1.56 -13.82
N VAL A 318 -15.43 -0.95 -13.49
CA VAL A 318 -14.14 -1.23 -14.17
C VAL A 318 -13.78 -2.72 -14.11
N ALA A 319 -14.00 -3.37 -12.97
CA ALA A 319 -13.74 -4.80 -12.80
C ALA A 319 -14.69 -5.69 -13.62
N GLU A 320 -15.99 -5.37 -13.67
CA GLU A 320 -17.00 -6.10 -14.46
C GLU A 320 -16.65 -6.10 -15.95
N PHE A 321 -16.20 -4.96 -16.48
CA PHE A 321 -15.74 -4.81 -17.87
C PHE A 321 -14.30 -5.30 -18.09
N LYS A 322 -13.61 -5.77 -17.04
CA LYS A 322 -12.22 -6.27 -17.09
C LYS A 322 -11.25 -5.25 -17.70
N LEU A 323 -11.45 -3.97 -17.39
CA LEU A 323 -10.62 -2.86 -17.84
C LEU A 323 -9.53 -2.56 -16.81
N SER A 324 -8.38 -2.10 -17.28
CA SER A 324 -7.51 -1.32 -16.39
C SER A 324 -8.16 0.03 -16.09
N ARG A 325 -7.72 0.66 -15.00
CA ARG A 325 -8.25 1.96 -14.61
C ARG A 325 -8.01 3.02 -15.68
N GLU A 326 -6.79 3.10 -16.23
CA GLU A 326 -6.47 4.07 -17.27
C GLU A 326 -7.25 3.80 -18.57
N GLN A 327 -7.38 2.53 -18.98
CA GLN A 327 -8.20 2.16 -20.14
C GLN A 327 -9.66 2.61 -19.97
N ALA A 328 -10.23 2.43 -18.78
CA ALA A 328 -11.57 2.91 -18.47
C ALA A 328 -11.71 4.44 -18.65
N LEU A 329 -10.65 5.21 -18.39
CA LEU A 329 -10.66 6.67 -18.62
C LEU A 329 -10.57 7.02 -20.11
N ARG A 330 -9.80 6.27 -20.91
CA ARG A 330 -9.77 6.43 -22.37
C ARG A 330 -11.15 6.17 -23.00
N LEU A 331 -11.88 5.19 -22.46
CA LEU A 331 -13.20 4.76 -22.94
C LEU A 331 -14.38 5.51 -22.32
N ALA A 332 -14.12 6.46 -21.42
CA ALA A 332 -15.16 7.19 -20.70
C ALA A 332 -16.17 7.89 -21.64
N PRO A 333 -17.39 8.19 -21.15
CA PRO A 333 -18.35 8.99 -21.89
C PRO A 333 -17.77 10.34 -22.31
N ALA A 334 -18.26 10.90 -23.42
CA ALA A 334 -17.82 12.22 -23.89
C ALA A 334 -18.00 13.28 -22.79
N GLY A 335 -16.95 14.06 -22.53
CA GLY A 335 -16.92 15.08 -21.48
C GLY A 335 -16.69 14.57 -20.05
N ALA A 336 -16.81 13.26 -19.79
CA ALA A 336 -16.59 12.69 -18.45
C ALA A 336 -15.11 12.55 -18.08
N ALA A 337 -14.22 12.49 -19.07
CA ALA A 337 -12.77 12.49 -18.88
C ALA A 337 -12.11 13.44 -19.87
N ARG A 338 -11.16 14.24 -19.38
CA ARG A 338 -10.31 15.11 -20.19
C ARG A 338 -8.86 14.89 -19.81
N LYS A 339 -8.04 14.51 -20.79
CA LYS A 339 -6.61 14.34 -20.60
C LYS A 339 -5.91 15.68 -20.33
N VAL A 340 -4.94 15.66 -19.43
CA VAL A 340 -4.05 16.78 -19.10
C VAL A 340 -2.61 16.33 -19.21
N THR A 341 -1.70 17.29 -19.38
CA THR A 341 -0.26 17.00 -19.41
C THR A 341 0.18 16.34 -18.10
N PRO A 342 1.19 15.45 -18.11
CA PRO A 342 1.69 14.83 -16.89
C PRO A 342 2.17 15.86 -15.85
N GLN A 343 2.78 16.96 -16.33
CA GLN A 343 3.30 18.05 -15.51
C GLN A 343 2.18 18.94 -14.92
N ALA A 344 0.92 18.74 -15.28
CA ALA A 344 -0.22 19.45 -14.68
C ALA A 344 -0.32 19.24 -13.16
N VAL A 345 0.30 18.19 -12.61
CA VAL A 345 0.35 17.97 -11.16
C VAL A 345 1.05 19.11 -10.42
N ARG A 346 2.08 19.72 -11.03
CA ARG A 346 2.77 20.87 -10.45
C ARG A 346 1.85 22.07 -10.33
N GLN A 347 1.18 22.42 -11.43
CA GLN A 347 0.22 23.53 -11.48
C GLN A 347 -0.97 23.32 -10.54
N LEU A 348 -1.44 22.07 -10.39
CA LEU A 348 -2.48 21.74 -9.41
C LEU A 348 -2.03 22.06 -8.00
N LEU A 349 -0.86 21.58 -7.58
CA LEU A 349 -0.36 21.75 -6.22
C LEU A 349 0.06 23.20 -5.93
N GLU A 350 0.72 23.87 -6.88
CA GLU A 350 1.07 25.29 -6.80
C GLU A 350 -0.18 26.16 -6.75
N GLY A 351 -1.16 25.89 -7.61
CA GLY A 351 -2.43 26.61 -7.61
C GLY A 351 -3.23 26.39 -6.33
N ALA A 352 -3.25 25.16 -5.79
CA ALA A 352 -3.90 24.86 -4.52
C ALA A 352 -3.23 25.59 -3.35
N SER A 353 -1.90 25.58 -3.30
CA SER A 353 -1.11 26.31 -2.29
C SER A 353 -1.35 27.82 -2.38
N ALA A 354 -1.13 28.42 -3.54
CA ALA A 354 -1.23 29.87 -3.75
C ALA A 354 -2.63 30.42 -3.47
N LYS A 355 -3.69 29.68 -3.83
CA LYS A 355 -5.08 30.08 -3.62
C LYS A 355 -5.65 29.60 -2.27
N GLY A 356 -4.87 28.85 -1.47
CA GLY A 356 -5.33 28.28 -0.20
C GLY A 356 -6.50 27.30 -0.34
N ILE A 357 -6.59 26.57 -1.46
CA ILE A 357 -7.66 25.61 -1.75
C ILE A 357 -7.38 24.33 -0.96
N ALA A 358 -8.34 23.91 -0.14
CA ALA A 358 -8.26 22.63 0.55
C ALA A 358 -8.48 21.47 -0.44
N ILE A 359 -7.53 20.54 -0.49
CA ILE A 359 -7.56 19.36 -1.35
C ILE A 359 -7.62 18.08 -0.54
N MET A 360 -8.11 17.02 -1.16
CA MET A 360 -7.87 15.66 -0.71
C MET A 360 -6.85 15.03 -1.65
N ALA A 361 -5.81 14.38 -1.10
CA ALA A 361 -4.83 13.60 -1.85
C ALA A 361 -4.96 12.12 -1.46
N PHE A 362 -5.30 11.28 -2.44
CA PHE A 362 -5.42 9.84 -2.29
C PHE A 362 -4.22 9.19 -2.93
N LEU A 363 -3.43 8.47 -2.13
CA LEU A 363 -2.26 7.75 -2.61
C LEU A 363 -2.21 6.40 -1.89
N GLY A 364 -2.02 5.34 -2.67
CA GLY A 364 -2.12 4.00 -2.15
C GLY A 364 -1.40 2.96 -2.99
N ASN A 365 -1.49 1.74 -2.52
CA ASN A 365 -1.11 0.50 -3.18
C ASN A 365 -2.24 -0.53 -2.98
N PRO A 366 -2.15 -1.76 -3.52
CA PRO A 366 -3.23 -2.73 -3.42
C PRO A 366 -3.69 -3.04 -1.98
N GLY A 367 -2.83 -2.87 -0.97
CA GLY A 367 -3.16 -3.17 0.42
C GLY A 367 -3.75 -2.00 1.21
N VAL A 368 -3.53 -0.75 0.81
CA VAL A 368 -4.03 0.44 1.53
C VAL A 368 -4.05 1.68 0.65
N THR A 369 -5.08 2.50 0.83
CA THR A 369 -5.09 3.90 0.36
C THR A 369 -5.02 4.82 1.56
N GLN A 370 -4.06 5.74 1.57
CA GLN A 370 -3.97 6.80 2.55
C GLN A 370 -4.45 8.10 1.95
N ILE A 371 -5.18 8.86 2.77
CA ILE A 371 -5.88 10.07 2.36
C ILE A 371 -5.41 11.21 3.25
N TYR A 372 -4.97 12.29 2.62
CA TYR A 372 -4.85 13.58 3.27
C TYR A 372 -6.03 14.46 2.88
N SER A 373 -6.55 15.27 3.82
CA SER A 373 -7.58 16.28 3.56
C SER A 373 -7.20 17.58 4.26
N GLY A 374 -6.93 18.63 3.49
CA GLY A 374 -6.52 19.91 4.06
C GLY A 374 -5.90 20.85 3.04
N LYS A 375 -5.41 22.00 3.51
CA LYS A 375 -4.66 22.95 2.69
C LYS A 375 -3.20 22.55 2.62
N VAL A 376 -2.59 22.70 1.45
CA VAL A 376 -1.15 22.54 1.28
C VAL A 376 -0.46 23.89 1.30
N GLY A 377 0.71 23.96 1.91
CA GLY A 377 1.51 25.17 2.04
C GLY A 377 2.74 25.14 1.14
N LYS A 378 3.79 24.47 1.58
CA LYS A 378 5.11 24.51 0.94
C LYS A 378 5.21 23.48 -0.18
N VAL A 379 5.17 23.94 -1.42
CA VAL A 379 5.37 23.10 -2.61
C VAL A 379 6.69 23.43 -3.32
N GLN A 380 7.47 22.42 -3.68
CA GLN A 380 8.77 22.63 -4.35
C GLN A 380 9.33 21.38 -5.02
N GLU A 381 10.11 21.56 -6.09
CA GLU A 381 10.99 20.53 -6.62
C GLU A 381 12.24 20.38 -5.74
N ALA A 382 12.52 19.15 -5.30
CA ALA A 382 13.73 18.82 -4.56
C ALA A 382 14.02 17.31 -4.64
N GLY A 383 15.29 16.93 -4.75
CA GLY A 383 15.72 15.53 -4.68
C GLY A 383 15.15 14.60 -5.76
N GLY A 384 14.77 15.15 -6.92
CA GLY A 384 14.12 14.38 -8.00
C GLY A 384 12.62 14.16 -7.82
N TYR A 385 12.00 14.84 -6.85
CA TYR A 385 10.57 14.82 -6.60
C TYR A 385 9.99 16.22 -6.74
N PHE A 386 8.70 16.29 -7.06
CA PHE A 386 7.86 17.43 -6.75
C PHE A 386 7.15 17.18 -5.41
N ASN A 387 7.29 18.10 -4.47
CA ASN A 387 6.97 17.86 -3.07
C ASN A 387 5.91 18.81 -2.53
N VAL A 388 5.10 18.31 -1.58
CA VAL A 388 4.50 19.11 -0.49
C VAL A 388 5.32 18.82 0.77
N LEU A 389 5.76 19.85 1.50
CA LEU A 389 6.63 19.74 2.67
C LEU A 389 6.04 20.52 3.86
N ASP A 390 4.83 20.16 4.28
CA ASP A 390 4.16 20.78 5.41
C ASP A 390 4.46 20.03 6.73
N PRO A 391 4.31 20.67 7.90
CA PRO A 391 4.69 20.08 9.18
C PRO A 391 4.04 18.72 9.49
N ASP A 392 2.76 18.57 9.18
CA ASP A 392 1.98 17.35 9.43
C ASP A 392 1.58 16.61 8.13
N PHE A 393 2.02 17.07 6.96
CA PHE A 393 1.72 16.44 5.67
C PHE A 393 2.88 16.58 4.68
N ASN A 394 3.37 15.45 4.19
CA ASN A 394 4.35 15.42 3.11
C ASN A 394 3.84 14.54 1.96
N LEU A 395 4.03 15.02 0.75
CA LEU A 395 3.71 14.30 -0.48
C LEU A 395 4.93 14.38 -1.38
N HIS A 396 5.45 13.25 -1.84
CA HIS A 396 6.62 13.19 -2.71
C HIS A 396 6.24 12.49 -4.00
N LEU A 397 6.26 13.20 -5.12
CA LEU A 397 5.89 12.66 -6.44
C LEU A 397 7.09 12.66 -7.37
N ARG A 398 7.45 11.50 -7.92
CA ARG A 398 8.41 11.39 -9.04
C ARG A 398 7.69 11.75 -10.33
N ASP A 399 7.25 12.99 -10.43
CA ASP A 399 6.39 13.50 -11.50
C ASP A 399 7.00 13.35 -12.92
N LYS A 400 8.33 13.24 -13.03
CA LYS A 400 9.02 12.94 -14.30
C LYS A 400 8.70 11.54 -14.86
N ALA A 401 8.24 10.61 -14.03
CA ALA A 401 7.78 9.28 -14.45
C ALA A 401 6.28 9.25 -14.81
N PHE A 402 5.61 10.40 -14.80
CA PHE A 402 4.19 10.47 -15.14
C PHE A 402 4.04 10.52 -16.66
N ARG A 403 3.11 9.72 -17.18
CA ARG A 403 2.80 9.61 -18.61
C ARG A 403 1.48 10.30 -18.98
N ALA A 404 0.53 10.31 -18.06
CA ALA A 404 -0.79 10.89 -18.32
C ALA A 404 -1.41 11.46 -17.04
N GLY A 405 -2.23 12.50 -17.21
CA GLY A 405 -3.18 12.93 -16.19
C GLY A 405 -4.59 13.05 -16.79
N TYR A 406 -5.61 12.99 -15.95
CA TYR A 406 -7.01 13.11 -16.36
C TYR A 406 -7.80 13.93 -15.35
N VAL A 407 -8.56 14.91 -15.83
CA VAL A 407 -9.65 15.54 -15.09
C VAL A 407 -10.92 14.74 -15.38
N LEU A 408 -11.57 14.25 -14.34
CA LEU A 408 -12.66 13.27 -14.43
C LEU A 408 -13.90 13.77 -13.72
N GLN A 409 -15.07 13.47 -14.27
CA GLN A 409 -16.36 13.66 -13.64
C GLN A 409 -17.08 12.32 -13.46
N ARG A 410 -17.37 11.95 -12.21
CA ARG A 410 -18.08 10.72 -11.83
C ARG A 410 -19.12 11.04 -10.78
N ALA A 411 -20.39 10.65 -11.00
CA ALA A 411 -21.48 10.90 -10.06
C ALA A 411 -21.50 12.36 -9.51
N GLY A 412 -21.28 13.35 -10.39
CA GLY A 412 -21.23 14.77 -10.02
C GLY A 412 -19.97 15.25 -9.29
N VAL A 413 -18.96 14.39 -9.11
CA VAL A 413 -17.69 14.72 -8.44
C VAL A 413 -16.57 14.85 -9.47
N THR A 414 -15.85 15.97 -9.42
CA THR A 414 -14.64 16.25 -10.19
C THR A 414 -13.39 15.80 -9.43
N SER A 415 -12.56 14.99 -10.08
CA SER A 415 -11.27 14.52 -9.56
C SER A 415 -10.17 14.66 -10.59
N VAL A 416 -8.92 14.75 -10.16
CA VAL A 416 -7.75 14.73 -11.05
C VAL A 416 -6.87 13.53 -10.73
N GLU A 417 -6.63 12.66 -11.70
CA GLU A 417 -5.84 11.43 -11.54
C GLU A 417 -4.56 11.49 -12.38
N PHE A 418 -3.44 11.03 -11.82
CA PHE A 418 -2.15 10.95 -12.53
C PHE A 418 -1.64 9.52 -12.59
N TYR A 419 -1.08 9.15 -13.74
CA TYR A 419 -0.64 7.81 -14.09
C TYR A 419 0.82 7.80 -14.52
N ASP A 420 1.55 6.76 -14.14
CA ASP A 420 2.95 6.59 -14.52
C ASP A 420 3.15 5.92 -15.89
N ASP A 421 4.41 5.74 -16.29
CA ASP A 421 4.81 5.05 -17.52
C ASP A 421 4.35 3.58 -17.58
N GLY A 422 4.01 2.97 -16.44
CA GLY A 422 3.39 1.65 -16.37
C GLY A 422 1.88 1.67 -16.58
N GLY A 423 1.24 2.85 -16.58
CA GLY A 423 -0.21 3.00 -16.56
C GLY A 423 -0.81 2.67 -15.19
N ASP A 424 -0.02 2.77 -14.11
CA ASP A 424 -0.50 2.62 -12.75
C ASP A 424 -0.89 3.99 -12.16
N LEU A 425 -1.97 4.00 -11.39
CA LEU A 425 -2.43 5.21 -10.71
C LEU A 425 -1.41 5.61 -9.64
N VAL A 426 -0.83 6.81 -9.76
CA VAL A 426 0.10 7.34 -8.78
C VAL A 426 -0.64 8.09 -7.68
N VAL A 427 -1.53 9.01 -8.04
CA VAL A 427 -2.23 9.86 -7.07
C VAL A 427 -3.54 10.38 -7.65
N THR A 428 -4.56 10.51 -6.81
CA THR A 428 -5.83 11.17 -7.12
C THR A 428 -6.05 12.37 -6.23
N PHE A 429 -6.51 13.49 -6.80
CA PHE A 429 -6.88 14.70 -6.09
C PHE A 429 -8.37 15.01 -6.18
N PHE A 430 -8.91 15.55 -5.10
CA PHE A 430 -10.27 16.12 -5.03
C PHE A 430 -10.23 17.46 -4.30
N GLY A 431 -11.24 18.31 -4.48
CA GLY A 431 -11.50 19.42 -3.56
C GLY A 431 -12.17 18.91 -2.29
N VAL A 432 -11.73 19.37 -1.12
CA VAL A 432 -12.38 19.03 0.16
C VAL A 432 -13.81 19.54 0.13
N ARG A 433 -14.75 18.67 0.49
CA ARG A 433 -16.18 19.00 0.59
C ARG A 433 -16.80 18.30 1.78
N GLU A 434 -17.85 18.89 2.31
CA GLU A 434 -18.73 18.19 3.24
C GLU A 434 -19.59 17.15 2.50
N ARG A 435 -19.98 16.10 3.22
CA ARG A 435 -20.86 15.06 2.67
C ARG A 435 -22.19 15.69 2.25
N GLY A 436 -22.63 15.40 1.02
CA GLY A 436 -23.87 15.93 0.45
C GLY A 436 -23.79 17.38 -0.05
N LYS A 437 -22.64 18.05 0.10
CA LYS A 437 -22.40 19.39 -0.49
C LYS A 437 -21.63 19.28 -1.82
N PRO A 438 -21.84 20.25 -2.74
CA PRO A 438 -21.05 20.35 -3.97
C PRO A 438 -19.58 20.63 -3.65
N GLN A 439 -18.70 20.36 -4.61
CA GLN A 439 -17.29 20.71 -4.48
C GLN A 439 -17.09 22.24 -4.54
N PRO A 440 -16.04 22.77 -3.88
CA PRO A 440 -15.74 24.19 -3.91
C PRO A 440 -15.57 24.71 -5.35
N PRO A 441 -16.19 25.84 -5.73
CA PRO A 441 -16.00 26.42 -7.06
C PRO A 441 -14.53 26.64 -7.43
N ALA A 442 -13.70 27.07 -6.47
CA ALA A 442 -12.27 27.26 -6.66
C ALA A 442 -11.53 25.97 -7.05
N TRP A 443 -11.97 24.80 -6.55
CA TRP A 443 -11.42 23.51 -6.98
C TRP A 443 -11.82 23.19 -8.42
N ILE A 444 -13.07 23.43 -8.79
CA ILE A 444 -13.57 23.19 -10.15
C ILE A 444 -12.84 24.08 -11.17
N GLU A 445 -12.62 25.35 -10.83
CA GLU A 445 -11.85 26.29 -11.65
C GLU A 445 -10.38 25.86 -11.79
N LEU A 446 -9.73 25.46 -10.68
CA LEU A 446 -8.36 24.95 -10.73
C LEU A 446 -8.24 23.72 -11.62
N ALA A 447 -9.13 22.73 -11.45
CA ALA A 447 -9.12 21.51 -12.23
C ALA A 447 -9.42 21.77 -13.72
N SER A 448 -10.36 22.67 -14.03
CA SER A 448 -10.70 23.01 -15.41
C SER A 448 -9.57 23.77 -16.12
N GLY A 449 -8.82 24.61 -15.39
CA GLY A 449 -7.67 25.36 -15.89
C GLY A 449 -6.41 24.55 -16.19
N LEU A 450 -6.35 23.26 -15.81
CA LEU A 450 -5.16 22.43 -16.04
C LEU A 450 -4.86 22.22 -17.53
N PRO A 451 -3.57 22.24 -17.93
CA PRO A 451 -3.14 22.22 -19.33
C PRO A 451 -3.53 20.91 -20.01
N LYS A 452 -4.18 21.01 -21.16
CA LYS A 452 -4.61 19.87 -21.98
C LYS A 452 -3.38 19.07 -22.46
N GLY A 453 -3.50 17.74 -22.49
CA GLY A 453 -2.40 16.84 -22.90
C GLY A 453 -2.86 15.72 -23.82
#